data_AF-A0A7J3SJZ5-F1
#
_entry.id   AF-A0A7J3SJZ5-F1
#
_cell.length_a   1.000
_cell.length_b   1.000
_cell.length_c   1.000
_cell.angle_alpha   90.00
_cell.angle_beta   90.00
_cell.angle_gamma   90.00
#
_symmetry.space_group_name_H-M   'P 1'
#
loop_
_entity.id
_entity.type
_entity.pdbx_description
1 polymer ?
#
loop_
_entity_poly.entity_id
_entity_poly.type
_entity_poly.pdbx_seq_one_letter_code
_entity_poly.pdbx_strand_id
1 'polypeptide(L)'
;MFTIKTGPVRTSGFALKLRRAANAALRELYKEGKVNANDINKSLTEVNKMLYELIISEFSLPKDAVVNITLSLDIDGGKIVIKDIFVEVFGKDEILSKAITKKAVERLVAVAPTTY
;
A
#
# COMPACT_ATOMS: atom_id res chain seq x y z
N MET A 1 18.14 -3.60 -8.45
CA MET A 1 16.84 -2.91 -8.47
C MET A 1 15.76 -3.77 -7.85
N PHE A 2 15.14 -3.25 -6.79
CA PHE A 2 13.99 -3.82 -6.10
C PHE A 2 12.77 -2.95 -6.36
N THR A 3 11.61 -3.58 -6.52
CA THR A 3 10.32 -2.90 -6.62
C THR A 3 9.44 -3.35 -5.48
N ILE A 4 9.08 -2.41 -4.61
CA ILE A 4 8.20 -2.66 -3.47
C ILE A 4 6.82 -2.08 -3.80
N LYS A 5 5.78 -2.90 -3.70
CA LYS A 5 4.40 -2.50 -3.91
C LYS A 5 3.60 -2.67 -2.64
N THR A 6 2.83 -1.66 -2.25
CA THR A 6 1.90 -1.81 -1.12
C THR A 6 0.67 -2.62 -1.50
N GLY A 7 0.30 -2.62 -2.79
CA GLY A 7 -1.05 -2.95 -3.21
C GLY A 7 -2.05 -1.88 -2.74
N PRO A 8 -3.34 -2.02 -3.11
CA PRO A 8 -4.39 -1.11 -2.67
C PRO A 8 -4.49 -1.12 -1.14
N VAL A 9 -4.28 0.04 -0.51
CA VAL A 9 -4.37 0.24 0.93
C VAL A 9 -5.07 1.54 1.25
N ARG A 10 -5.87 1.59 2.31
CA ARG A 10 -6.46 2.85 2.78
C ARG A 10 -5.35 3.83 3.17
N THR A 11 -5.53 5.11 2.86
CA THR A 11 -4.61 6.19 3.24
C THR A 11 -4.28 6.17 4.73
N SER A 12 -5.24 5.87 5.59
CA SER A 12 -5.02 5.71 7.04
C SER A 12 -3.99 4.63 7.43
N GLY A 13 -3.72 3.65 6.57
CA GLY A 13 -2.86 2.49 6.87
C GLY A 13 -1.65 2.33 5.94
N PHE A 14 -1.41 3.24 4.99
CA PHE A 14 -0.37 3.05 3.98
C PHE A 14 1.04 2.91 4.60
N ALA A 15 1.32 3.68 5.66
CA ALA A 15 2.61 3.70 6.34
C ALA A 15 3.04 2.32 6.83
N LEU A 16 2.13 1.63 7.53
CA LEU A 16 2.37 0.29 8.04
C LEU A 16 2.52 -0.72 6.91
N LYS A 17 1.71 -0.58 5.85
CA LYS A 17 1.75 -1.48 4.70
C LYS A 17 3.07 -1.36 3.92
N LEU A 18 3.54 -0.13 3.69
CA LEU A 18 4.83 0.14 3.03
C LEU A 18 5.98 -0.49 3.81
N ARG A 19 6.02 -0.32 5.13
CA ARG A 19 7.07 -0.90 5.97
C ARG A 19 7.07 -2.43 5.92
N ARG A 20 5.89 -3.06 5.96
CA ARG A 20 5.75 -4.52 5.84
C ARG A 20 6.21 -5.02 4.47
N ALA A 21 5.81 -4.35 3.40
CA ALA A 21 6.20 -4.71 2.04
C ALA A 21 7.71 -4.57 1.83
N ALA A 22 8.32 -3.49 2.32
CA ALA A 22 9.76 -3.28 2.24
C ALA A 22 10.56 -4.34 3.02
N ASN A 23 10.16 -4.63 4.26
CA ASN A 23 10.83 -5.66 5.06
C ASN A 23 10.68 -7.07 4.49
N ALA A 24 9.54 -7.36 3.85
CA ALA A 24 9.36 -8.63 3.14
C ALA A 24 10.28 -8.72 1.91
N ALA A 25 10.36 -7.66 1.10
CA ALA A 25 11.19 -7.62 -0.10
C ALA A 25 12.70 -7.71 0.21
N LEU A 26 13.14 -7.14 1.34
CA LEU A 26 14.54 -7.10 1.74
C LEU A 26 14.94 -8.23 2.70
N ARG A 27 14.03 -9.18 2.98
CA ARG A 27 14.22 -10.22 4.00
C ARG A 27 15.51 -11.02 3.81
N GLU A 28 15.78 -11.48 2.60
CA GLU A 28 16.97 -12.30 2.33
C GLU A 28 18.26 -11.49 2.48
N LEU A 29 18.24 -10.21 2.10
CA LEU A 29 19.40 -9.33 2.25
C LEU A 29 19.73 -9.01 3.70
N TYR A 30 18.72 -8.96 4.58
CA TYR A 30 18.94 -8.88 6.03
C TYR A 30 19.63 -10.15 6.55
N LYS A 31 19.20 -11.33 6.10
CA LYS A 31 19.80 -12.61 6.51
C LYS A 31 21.25 -12.72 6.04
N GLU A 32 21.54 -12.22 4.84
CA GLU A 32 22.87 -12.19 4.25
C GLU A 32 23.78 -11.09 4.82
N GLY A 33 23.27 -10.23 5.71
CA GLY A 33 24.03 -9.13 6.30
C GLY A 33 24.39 -8.01 5.31
N LYS A 34 23.79 -7.99 4.11
CA LYS A 34 24.06 -7.00 3.06
C LYS A 34 23.43 -5.63 3.33
N VAL A 35 22.45 -5.58 4.23
CA VAL A 35 21.74 -4.36 4.64
C VAL A 35 21.45 -4.40 6.13
N ASN A 36 21.54 -3.23 6.77
CA ASN A 36 21.24 -3.06 8.19
C ASN A 36 19.78 -2.65 8.39
N ALA A 37 19.03 -3.41 9.18
CA ALA A 37 17.62 -3.13 9.47
C ALA A 37 17.37 -1.72 10.05
N ASN A 38 18.29 -1.17 10.83
CA ASN A 38 18.16 0.19 11.38
C ASN A 38 18.23 1.25 10.28
N ASP A 39 19.15 1.11 9.32
CA ASP A 39 19.34 2.09 8.25
C ASP A 39 18.18 2.04 7.26
N ILE A 40 17.67 0.85 6.95
CA ILE A 40 16.44 0.69 6.16
C ILE A 40 15.25 1.33 6.87
N ASN A 41 15.09 1.10 8.17
CA ASN A 41 13.98 1.67 8.93
C ASN A 41 14.03 3.20 9.00
N LYS A 42 15.23 3.80 9.08
CA LYS A 42 15.40 5.26 8.98
C LYS A 42 14.96 5.77 7.61
N SER A 43 15.48 5.16 6.53
CA SER A 43 15.14 5.53 5.16
C SER A 43 13.62 5.43 4.90
N LEU A 44 12.99 4.33 5.35
CA LEU A 44 11.54 4.16 5.23
C LEU A 44 10.74 5.17 6.08
N THR A 45 11.30 5.65 7.18
CA THR A 45 10.66 6.67 8.02
C THR A 45 10.65 8.03 7.31
N GLU A 46 11.75 8.39 6.65
CA GLU A 46 11.84 9.61 5.84
C GLU A 46 10.87 9.57 4.66
N VAL A 47 10.85 8.46 3.92
CA VAL A 47 9.87 8.23 2.84
C VAL A 47 8.45 8.36 3.35
N ASN A 48 8.15 7.72 4.48
CA ASN A 48 6.81 7.76 5.04
C ASN A 48 6.40 9.16 5.49
N LYS A 49 7.33 9.95 6.05
CA LYS A 49 7.07 11.33 6.44
C LYS A 49 6.74 12.19 5.22
N MET A 50 7.56 12.10 4.17
CA MET A 50 7.33 12.80 2.91
C MET A 50 5.99 12.40 2.27
N LEU A 51 5.70 11.08 2.19
CA LEU A 51 4.43 10.61 1.65
C LEU A 51 3.23 11.07 2.47
N TYR A 52 3.36 11.13 3.80
CA TYR A 52 2.31 11.63 4.67
C TYR A 52 2.03 13.11 4.42
N GLU A 53 3.09 13.92 4.32
CA GLU A 53 2.99 15.35 4.00
C GLU A 53 2.26 15.56 2.66
N LEU A 54 2.69 14.88 1.60
CA LEU A 54 2.03 14.95 0.30
C LEU A 54 0.57 14.48 0.36
N ILE A 55 0.32 13.25 0.81
CA ILE A 55 -1.01 12.61 0.74
C ILE A 55 -2.02 13.33 1.64
N ILE A 56 -1.63 13.68 2.86
CA ILE A 56 -2.57 14.18 3.88
C ILE A 56 -2.54 15.71 3.98
N SER A 57 -1.37 16.34 3.90
CA SER A 57 -1.24 17.77 4.16
C SER A 57 -1.42 18.61 2.90
N GLU A 58 -0.79 18.20 1.79
CA GLU A 58 -0.87 18.95 0.52
C GLU A 58 -2.11 18.57 -0.29
N PHE A 59 -2.30 17.27 -0.58
CA PHE A 59 -3.40 16.78 -1.40
C PHE A 59 -4.69 16.49 -0.62
N SER A 60 -4.66 16.59 0.71
CA SER A 60 -5.84 16.45 1.59
C SER A 60 -6.68 15.19 1.30
N LEU A 61 -6.02 14.06 1.01
CA LEU A 61 -6.72 12.84 0.64
C LEU A 61 -7.58 12.31 1.81
N PRO A 62 -8.84 11.93 1.56
CA PRO A 62 -9.69 11.34 2.58
C PRO A 62 -9.07 10.10 3.23
N LYS A 63 -9.34 9.88 4.52
CA LYS A 63 -8.82 8.73 5.29
C LYS A 63 -9.31 7.36 4.78
N ASP A 64 -10.42 7.37 4.07
CA ASP A 64 -11.07 6.21 3.46
C ASP A 64 -10.74 6.05 1.97
N ALA A 65 -10.03 7.02 1.37
CA ALA A 65 -9.45 6.84 0.04
C ALA A 65 -8.43 5.70 0.05
N VAL A 66 -8.24 5.10 -1.12
CA VAL A 66 -7.32 3.99 -1.32
C VAL A 66 -6.14 4.47 -2.15
N VAL A 67 -4.93 4.12 -1.76
CA VAL A 67 -3.70 4.39 -2.49
C VAL A 67 -2.96 3.10 -2.79
N ASN A 68 -2.21 3.07 -3.89
CA ASN A 68 -1.24 2.03 -4.18
C ASN A 68 0.11 2.69 -4.45
N ILE A 69 1.10 2.38 -3.61
CA ILE A 69 2.43 2.98 -3.67
C ILE A 69 3.39 1.93 -4.24
N THR A 70 4.09 2.31 -5.29
CA THR A 70 5.21 1.56 -5.87
C THR A 70 6.50 2.33 -5.62
N LEU A 71 7.45 1.70 -4.94
CA LEU A 71 8.77 2.25 -4.63
C LEU A 71 9.83 1.44 -5.39
N SER A 72 10.60 2.11 -6.24
CA SER A 72 11.75 1.53 -6.93
C SER A 72 13.02 1.95 -6.21
N LEU A 73 13.86 0.99 -5.85
CA LEU A 73 15.10 1.27 -5.12
C LEU A 73 16.26 0.36 -5.52
N ASP A 74 17.46 0.83 -5.24
CA ASP A 74 18.69 0.05 -5.27
C ASP A 74 19.34 -0.01 -3.88
N ILE A 75 20.33 -0.89 -3.77
CA ILE A 75 21.17 -1.01 -2.58
C ILE A 75 22.58 -0.64 -2.99
N ASP A 76 23.12 0.38 -2.34
CA ASP A 76 24.47 0.86 -2.57
C ASP A 76 25.20 1.00 -1.22
N GLY A 77 26.32 0.31 -1.06
CA GLY A 77 27.07 0.29 0.20
C GLY A 77 26.24 -0.11 1.43
N GLY A 78 25.23 -0.97 1.26
CA GLY A 78 24.31 -1.39 2.33
C GLY A 78 23.22 -0.37 2.69
N LYS A 79 23.08 0.72 1.93
CA LYS A 79 22.03 1.74 2.07
C LYS A 79 21.01 1.62 0.94
N ILE A 80 19.77 1.98 1.23
CA ILE A 80 18.73 2.10 0.20
C ILE A 80 18.93 3.42 -0.53
N VAL A 81 18.91 3.35 -1.86
CA VAL A 81 18.82 4.52 -2.74
C VAL A 81 17.51 4.44 -3.49
N ILE A 82 16.60 5.38 -3.22
CA ILE A 82 15.32 5.46 -3.91
C ILE A 82 15.56 6.00 -5.30
N LYS A 83 15.01 5.31 -6.30
CA LYS A 83 15.12 5.68 -7.71
C LYS A 83 13.84 6.32 -8.22
N ASP A 84 12.69 5.80 -7.77
CA ASP A 84 11.39 6.28 -8.22
C ASP A 84 10.29 5.97 -7.21
N ILE A 85 9.24 6.79 -7.19
CA ILE A 85 8.05 6.63 -6.38
C ILE A 85 6.83 6.91 -7.26
N PHE A 86 5.94 5.94 -7.36
CA PHE A 86 4.67 6.08 -8.04
C PHE A 86 3.53 5.85 -7.06
N VAL A 87 2.57 6.78 -7.02
CA VAL A 87 1.40 6.73 -6.13
C VAL A 87 0.14 6.79 -6.97
N GLU A 88 -0.60 5.68 -7.00
CA GLU A 88 -1.95 5.64 -7.57
C GLU A 88 -2.96 5.97 -6.48
N VAL A 89 -3.95 6.80 -6.83
CA VAL A 89 -5.03 7.20 -5.92
C VAL A 89 -6.35 6.72 -6.49
N PHE A 90 -7.12 6.01 -5.67
CA PHE A 90 -8.43 5.47 -6.02
C PHE A 90 -9.49 6.13 -5.15
N GLY A 91 -10.43 6.81 -5.82
CA GLY A 91 -11.63 7.35 -5.20
C GLY A 91 -12.69 6.27 -4.99
N LYS A 92 -13.40 6.34 -3.86
CA LYS A 92 -14.55 5.47 -3.60
C LYS A 92 -15.75 5.94 -4.42
N ASP A 93 -16.24 5.09 -5.32
CA ASP A 93 -17.56 5.28 -5.92
C ASP A 93 -18.62 4.62 -5.04
N GLU A 94 -19.27 5.43 -4.20
CA GLU A 94 -20.26 4.94 -3.25
C GLU A 94 -21.54 4.43 -3.91
N ILE A 95 -21.94 5.03 -5.04
CA ILE A 95 -23.15 4.66 -5.76
C ILE A 95 -22.95 3.30 -6.41
N LEU A 96 -21.85 3.13 -7.15
CA LEU A 96 -21.49 1.87 -7.78
C LEU A 96 -21.30 0.77 -6.74
N SER A 97 -20.61 1.08 -5.63
CA SER A 97 -20.41 0.13 -4.54
C SER A 97 -21.74 -0.39 -3.98
N LYS A 98 -22.68 0.51 -3.66
CA LYS A 98 -24.01 0.14 -3.16
C LYS A 98 -24.81 -0.66 -4.19
N ALA A 99 -24.76 -0.28 -5.47
CA ALA A 99 -25.45 -0.97 -6.54
C ALA A 99 -24.95 -2.40 -6.72
N ILE A 100 -23.62 -2.61 -6.69
CA ILE A 100 -23.00 -3.94 -6.75
C ILE A 100 -23.39 -4.77 -5.53
N THR A 101 -23.30 -4.21 -4.32
CA THR A 101 -23.69 -4.92 -3.09
C THR A 101 -25.14 -5.36 -3.13
N LYS A 102 -26.06 -4.47 -3.52
CA LYS A 102 -27.48 -4.79 -3.65
C LYS A 102 -27.70 -5.95 -4.62
N LYS A 103 -27.14 -5.86 -5.84
CA LYS A 103 -27.26 -6.93 -6.85
C LYS A 103 -26.64 -8.26 -6.39
N ALA A 104 -25.54 -8.21 -5.64
CA ALA A 104 -24.91 -9.41 -5.10
C ALA A 104 -25.82 -10.12 -4.09
N VAL A 105 -26.44 -9.37 -3.18
CA VAL A 105 -27.41 -9.91 -2.21
C VAL A 105 -28.63 -10.50 -2.92
N GLU A 106 -29.20 -9.79 -3.90
CA GLU A 106 -30.34 -10.27 -4.70
C GLU A 106 -30.05 -11.62 -5.37
N ARG A 107 -28.84 -11.79 -5.94
CA ARG A 107 -28.44 -13.06 -6.56
C ARG A 107 -28.26 -14.19 -5.55
N LEU A 108 -27.74 -13.91 -4.36
CA LEU A 108 -27.57 -14.94 -3.33
C LEU A 108 -28.92 -15.40 -2.74
N VAL A 109 -29.87 -14.48 -2.57
CA VAL A 109 -31.20 -14.80 -2.05
C VAL A 109 -32.09 -15.49 -3.09
N ALA A 110 -31.97 -15.14 -4.38
CA ALA A 110 -32.71 -15.79 -5.45
C ALA A 110 -32.35 -17.28 -5.67
N VAL A 111 -31.20 -17.73 -5.16
CA VAL A 111 -30.76 -19.14 -5.20
C VAL A 111 -31.36 -19.97 -4.05
N ALA A 112 -32.00 -19.33 -3.07
CA ALA A 112 -32.56 -19.97 -1.88
C ALA A 112 -34.09 -20.18 -1.86
N PRO A 113 -34.78 -20.59 -2.96
CA PRO A 113 -36.08 -21.22 -2.81
C PRO A 113 -36.16 -22.54 -3.59
N THR A 114 -35.77 -23.65 -2.95
CA THR A 114 -36.44 -24.95 -3.12
C THR A 114 -36.00 -25.90 -2.00
N THR A 115 -36.70 -25.83 -0.88
CA THR A 115 -36.92 -27.00 -0.02
C THR A 115 -38.39 -27.33 -0.11
N TYR A 116 -38.68 -28.41 -0.84
CA TYR A 116 -39.84 -29.26 -0.63
C TYR A 116 -39.32 -30.69 -0.47
#